data_AF-A0A0U2W7B1-F1
#
_entry.id   AF-A0A0U2W7B1-F1
#
_cell.length_a   1.000
_cell.length_b   1.000
_cell.length_c   1.000
_cell.angle_alpha   90.00
_cell.angle_beta   90.00
_cell.angle_gamma   90.00
#
_symmetry.space_group_name_H-M   'P 1'
#
loop_
_entity.id
_entity.type
_entity.pdbx_description
1 polymer ?
#
loop_
_entity_poly.entity_id
_entity_poly.type
_entity_poly.pdbx_seq_one_letter_code
_entity_poly.pdbx_strand_id
1 'polypeptide(L)'
;MVLTELLTIPIIVVGVIVVLGLAFWARYKTVSPDEAMIVTGSFLGSKNVLTDDSGRKIKIVRGGGSFILPVFQQAEFVSLLSHKLDVSTPEVYTEQGVPI
;
A
#
# COMPACT_ATOMS: atom_id res chain seq x y z
N MET A 1 -12.67 48.11 2.20
CA MET A 1 -13.56 46.98 2.59
C MET A 1 -13.85 46.05 1.42
N VAL A 2 -14.17 46.53 0.21
CA VAL A 2 -14.48 45.68 -0.96
C VAL A 2 -13.29 44.92 -1.57
N LEU A 3 -12.08 45.51 -1.61
CA LEU A 3 -10.91 44.87 -2.25
C LEU A 3 -10.42 43.63 -1.48
N THR A 4 -10.50 43.65 -0.16
CA THR A 4 -10.17 42.51 0.72
C THR A 4 -11.14 41.36 0.54
N GLU A 5 -12.44 41.62 0.39
CA GLU A 5 -13.44 40.56 0.16
C GLU A 5 -13.28 39.91 -1.23
N LEU A 6 -12.96 40.72 -2.24
CA LEU A 6 -12.73 40.25 -3.61
C LEU A 6 -11.50 39.32 -3.71
N LEU A 7 -10.49 39.52 -2.86
CA LEU A 7 -9.29 38.67 -2.80
C LEU A 7 -9.46 37.45 -1.89
N THR A 8 -10.30 37.55 -0.85
CA THR A 8 -10.48 36.48 0.15
C THR A 8 -11.24 35.29 -0.42
N ILE A 9 -12.30 35.53 -1.21
CA ILE A 9 -13.10 34.47 -1.85
C ILE A 9 -12.24 33.56 -2.76
N PRO A 10 -11.45 34.08 -3.73
CA PRO A 10 -10.64 33.21 -4.58
C PRO A 10 -9.54 32.48 -3.80
N ILE A 11 -8.97 33.11 -2.77
CA ILE A 11 -7.98 32.44 -1.89
C ILE A 11 -8.60 31.23 -1.18
N ILE A 12 -9.81 31.37 -0.64
CA ILE A 12 -10.53 30.26 0.00
C ILE A 12 -10.81 29.15 -1.02
N VAL A 13 -11.29 29.51 -2.22
CA VAL A 13 -11.59 28.52 -3.27
C VAL A 13 -10.33 27.75 -3.68
N VAL A 14 -9.20 28.44 -3.87
CA VAL A 14 -7.92 27.79 -4.17
C VAL A 14 -7.48 26.89 -3.01
N GLY A 15 -7.64 27.35 -1.76
CA GLY A 15 -7.36 26.53 -0.58
C GLY A 15 -8.17 25.24 -0.54
N VAL A 16 -9.47 25.29 -0.83
CA VAL A 16 -10.35 24.12 -0.90
C VAL A 16 -9.90 23.15 -1.99
N ILE A 17 -9.56 23.65 -3.18
CA ILE A 17 -9.08 22.81 -4.30
C ILE A 17 -7.78 22.09 -3.92
N VAL A 18 -6.85 22.79 -3.27
CA VAL A 18 -5.59 22.18 -2.82
C VAL A 18 -5.84 21.09 -1.79
N VAL A 19 -6.71 21.33 -0.79
CA VAL A 19 -7.06 20.33 0.23
C VAL A 19 -7.72 19.10 -0.41
N LEU A 20 -8.64 19.30 -1.36
CA LEU A 20 -9.25 18.19 -2.10
C LEU A 20 -8.23 17.42 -2.93
N GLY A 21 -7.31 18.11 -3.60
CA GLY A 21 -6.23 17.48 -4.36
C GLY A 21 -5.33 16.61 -3.48
N LEU A 22 -4.91 17.13 -2.33
CA LEU A 22 -4.11 16.38 -1.34
C LEU A 22 -4.88 15.18 -0.78
N ALA A 23 -6.18 15.33 -0.49
CA ALA A 23 -7.01 14.25 0.00
C ALA A 23 -7.18 13.12 -1.03
N PHE A 24 -7.28 13.45 -2.33
CA PHE A 24 -7.32 12.45 -3.40
C PHE A 24 -5.98 11.76 -3.59
N TRP A 25 -4.88 12.51 -3.56
CA TRP A 25 -3.55 11.95 -3.76
C TRP A 25 -3.13 11.02 -2.61
N ALA A 26 -3.46 11.39 -1.36
CA ALA A 26 -3.20 10.55 -0.20
C ALA A 26 -3.93 9.18 -0.25
N ARG A 27 -5.05 9.10 -0.98
CA ARG A 27 -5.88 7.89 -1.08
C ARG A 27 -5.52 7.01 -2.28
N TYR A 28 -4.84 7.53 -3.30
CA TYR A 28 -4.47 6.74 -4.47
C TYR A 28 -3.03 6.23 -4.34
N LYS A 29 -2.86 4.91 -4.18
CA LYS A 29 -1.53 4.29 -4.19
C LYS A 29 -1.34 3.47 -5.46
N THR A 30 -0.19 3.67 -6.08
CA THR A 30 0.26 2.92 -7.25
C THR A 30 1.26 1.86 -6.79
N VAL A 31 1.13 0.67 -7.35
CA VAL A 31 1.93 -0.53 -7.08
C VAL A 31 2.73 -0.85 -8.34
N SER A 32 4.03 -1.09 -8.17
CA SER A 32 4.93 -1.49 -9.24
C SER A 32 4.57 -2.89 -9.78
N PRO A 33 4.89 -3.23 -11.04
CA PRO A 33 4.60 -4.56 -11.61
C PRO A 33 5.29 -5.74 -10.89
N ASP A 34 6.43 -5.47 -10.26
CA ASP A 34 7.27 -6.38 -9.49
C ASP A 34 6.94 -6.40 -7.99
N GLU A 35 5.92 -5.65 -7.58
CA GLU A 35 5.41 -5.61 -6.21
C GLU A 35 3.93 -5.99 -6.18
N ALA A 36 3.52 -6.63 -5.10
CA ALA A 36 2.13 -6.87 -4.77
C ALA A 36 1.77 -6.05 -3.54
N MET A 37 0.62 -5.40 -3.60
CA MET A 37 0.04 -4.72 -2.45
C MET A 37 -1.08 -5.57 -1.88
N ILE A 38 -0.90 -6.00 -0.64
CA ILE A 38 -1.90 -6.68 0.17
C ILE A 38 -2.69 -5.60 0.90
N VAL A 39 -3.96 -5.47 0.56
CA VAL A 39 -4.89 -4.57 1.23
C VAL A 39 -5.78 -5.39 2.15
N THR A 40 -5.81 -5.02 3.42
CA THR A 40 -6.67 -5.62 4.46
C THR A 40 -7.61 -4.55 5.02
N GLY A 41 -8.69 -4.97 5.69
CA GLY A 41 -9.61 -4.07 6.38
C GLY A 41 -11.07 -4.22 5.95
N SER A 42 -11.84 -3.14 6.04
CA SER A 42 -13.26 -3.12 5.65
C SER A 42 -13.44 -2.45 4.27
N PHE A 43 -14.57 -2.72 3.59
CA PHE A 43 -14.92 -2.09 2.30
C PHE A 43 -13.93 -2.35 1.13
N LEU A 44 -13.36 -3.56 1.03
CA LEU A 44 -12.43 -3.90 -0.07
C LEU A 44 -13.08 -4.01 -1.47
N GLY A 45 -14.41 -3.99 -1.55
CA GLY A 45 -15.18 -4.20 -2.78
C GLY A 45 -15.32 -5.68 -3.13
N SER A 46 -15.50 -6.00 -4.42
CA SER A 46 -15.67 -7.38 -4.92
C SER A 46 -14.49 -7.87 -5.78
N LYS A 47 -13.73 -6.97 -6.42
CA LYS A 47 -12.68 -7.33 -7.38
C LYS A 47 -11.35 -7.63 -6.68
N ASN A 48 -10.77 -8.79 -7.00
CA ASN A 48 -9.51 -9.29 -6.43
C ASN A 48 -9.51 -9.44 -4.90
N VAL A 49 -10.70 -9.67 -4.31
CA VAL A 49 -10.88 -9.90 -2.88
C VAL A 49 -11.02 -11.39 -2.63
N LEU A 50 -10.10 -11.95 -1.86
CA LEU A 50 -10.18 -13.29 -1.30
C LEU A 50 -10.96 -13.21 0.00
N THR A 51 -11.99 -14.04 0.14
CA THR A 51 -12.75 -14.18 1.38
C THR A 51 -12.49 -15.57 1.93
N ASP A 52 -11.99 -15.65 3.15
CA ASP A 52 -11.83 -16.90 3.89
C ASP A 52 -13.16 -17.33 4.50
N ASP A 53 -13.28 -18.61 4.87
CA ASP A 53 -14.50 -19.21 5.44
C ASP A 53 -14.87 -18.57 6.79
N SER A 54 -13.86 -18.03 7.49
CA SER A 54 -14.03 -17.22 8.71
C SER A 54 -14.49 -15.76 8.43
N GLY A 55 -14.83 -15.43 7.19
CA GLY A 55 -15.30 -14.09 6.79
C GLY A 55 -14.20 -13.03 6.67
N ARG A 56 -12.92 -13.41 6.77
CA ARG A 56 -11.78 -12.49 6.62
C ARG A 56 -11.60 -12.15 5.15
N LYS A 57 -11.45 -10.87 4.84
CA LYS A 57 -11.31 -10.37 3.46
C LYS A 57 -9.93 -9.76 3.25
N ILE A 58 -9.27 -10.20 2.19
CA ILE A 58 -7.95 -9.71 1.79
C ILE A 58 -8.01 -9.40 0.31
N LYS A 59 -7.55 -8.22 -0.10
CA LYS A 59 -7.45 -7.85 -1.51
C LYS A 59 -6.00 -7.83 -1.92
N ILE A 60 -5.68 -8.45 -3.04
CA ILE A 60 -4.31 -8.48 -3.58
C ILE A 60 -4.30 -7.72 -4.90
N VAL A 61 -3.43 -6.72 -5.00
CA VAL A 61 -3.26 -5.91 -6.21
C VAL A 61 -1.81 -6.04 -6.67
N ARG A 62 -1.60 -6.56 -7.88
CA ARG A 62 -0.28 -6.68 -8.53
C ARG A 62 -0.23 -5.76 -9.74
N GLY A 63 0.81 -4.93 -9.88
CA GLY A 63 1.04 -4.07 -11.04
C GLY A 63 -0.13 -3.18 -11.46
N GLY A 64 -0.38 -2.09 -10.74
CA GLY A 64 -1.48 -1.15 -11.03
C GLY A 64 -1.73 -0.17 -9.89
N GLY A 65 -2.85 0.55 -9.93
CA GLY A 65 -3.27 1.45 -8.84
C GLY A 65 -4.49 0.93 -8.10
N SER A 66 -4.56 1.15 -6.79
CA SER A 66 -5.78 0.97 -6.02
C SER A 66 -6.02 2.18 -5.12
N PHE A 67 -7.28 2.58 -5.07
CA PHE A 67 -7.75 3.53 -4.08
C PHE A 67 -7.83 2.83 -2.72
N ILE A 68 -7.20 3.41 -1.71
CA ILE A 68 -7.13 2.90 -0.34
C ILE A 68 -7.65 4.00 0.58
N LEU A 69 -8.56 3.62 1.47
CA LEU A 69 -9.06 4.47 2.52
C LEU A 69 -8.21 4.26 3.78
N PRO A 70 -7.25 5.15 4.10
CA PRO A 70 -6.23 4.91 5.12
C PRO A 70 -6.77 4.66 6.54
N VAL A 71 -8.02 5.03 6.83
CA VAL A 71 -8.66 4.83 8.15
C VAL A 71 -9.27 3.44 8.30
N PHE A 72 -9.72 2.82 7.20
CA PHE A 72 -10.44 1.53 7.23
C PHE A 72 -9.69 0.40 6.54
N GLN A 73 -8.61 0.73 5.84
CA GLN A 73 -7.85 -0.17 5.01
C GLN A 73 -6.36 0.01 5.27
N GLN A 74 -5.66 -1.10 5.45
CA GLN A 74 -4.21 -1.15 5.59
C GLN A 74 -3.62 -1.74 4.32
N ALA A 75 -2.56 -1.13 3.79
CA ALA A 75 -1.87 -1.58 2.60
C ALA A 75 -0.43 -1.96 2.96
N GLU A 76 -0.05 -3.18 2.63
CA GLU A 76 1.30 -3.72 2.82
C GLU A 76 1.88 -4.12 1.46
N PHE A 77 3.11 -3.69 1.19
CA PHE A 77 3.80 -3.98 -0.06
C PHE A 77 4.72 -5.17 0.14
N VAL A 78 4.64 -6.13 -0.77
CA VAL A 78 5.43 -7.34 -0.79
C VAL A 78 6.09 -7.44 -2.15
N SER A 79 7.40 -7.63 -2.18
CA SER A 79 8.13 -7.86 -3.42
C SER A 79 7.73 -9.21 -4.03
N LEU A 80 7.45 -9.24 -5.33
CA LEU A 80 7.28 -10.47 -6.11
C LEU A 80 8.61 -10.98 -6.65
N LEU A 81 9.71 -10.26 -6.40
CA LEU A 81 11.04 -10.71 -6.78
C LEU A 81 11.45 -11.89 -5.88
N SER A 82 12.18 -12.85 -6.44
CA SER A 82 12.67 -13.98 -5.66
C SER A 82 13.75 -13.52 -4.68
N HIS A 83 13.41 -13.49 -3.39
CA HIS A 83 14.41 -13.39 -2.33
C HIS A 83 15.09 -14.75 -2.17
N LYS A 84 16.38 -14.81 -2.51
CA LYS A 84 17.24 -15.93 -2.14
C LYS A 84 17.62 -15.75 -0.67
N LEU A 85 17.24 -16.70 0.16
CA LEU A 85 17.83 -16.81 1.49
C LEU A 85 19.23 -17.38 1.29
N ASP A 86 20.24 -16.51 1.33
CA ASP A 86 21.63 -16.94 1.34
C ASP A 86 21.92 -17.58 2.70
N VAL A 87 21.77 -18.90 2.75
CA VAL A 87 22.14 -19.68 3.93
C VAL A 87 23.64 -19.91 3.87
N SER A 88 24.40 -18.99 4.46
CA SER A 88 25.80 -19.25 4.78
C SER A 88 25.83 -20.18 5.99
N THR A 89 25.97 -21.48 5.75
CA THR A 89 26.31 -22.42 6.82
C THR A 89 27.73 -22.12 7.30
N PRO A 90 27.96 -21.82 8.58
CA PRO A 90 29.32 -21.87 9.12
C PRO A 90 29.83 -23.31 9.00
N GLU A 91 31.14 -23.48 8.80
CA GLU A 91 31.76 -24.82 8.79
C GLU A 91 31.42 -25.55 10.08
N VAL A 92 30.54 -26.54 10.01
CA VAL A 92 30.15 -27.38 11.14
C VAL A 92 30.86 -28.72 10.99
N TYR A 93 31.61 -29.11 12.01
CA TYR A 93 32.21 -30.44 12.05
C TYR A 93 31.11 -31.47 12.23
N THR A 94 31.01 -32.41 11.30
CA THR A 94 30.19 -33.63 11.48
C THR A 94 30.71 -34.43 12.67
N GLU A 95 29.87 -35.27 13.28
CA GLU A 95 30.29 -36.21 14.34
C GLU A 95 31.43 -37.15 13.87
N GLN A 96 31.63 -37.29 12.55
CA GLN A 96 32.73 -38.01 11.93
C GLN A 96 33.99 -37.17 11.66
N GLY A 97 34.05 -35.90 12.11
CA GLY A 97 35.22 -35.03 11.98
C GLY A 97 35.50 -34.51 10.57
N VAL A 98 34.53 -34.62 9.65
CA VAL A 98 34.66 -34.13 8.27
C VAL A 98 34.11 -32.69 8.18
N PRO A 99 34.88 -31.73 7.65
CA PRO A 99 34.42 -30.36 7.42
C PRO A 99 33.50 -30.27 6.17
N ILE A 100 32.38 -29.54 6.28
CA ILE A 100 31.43 -29.21 5.20
C ILE A 100 31.00 -27.76 5.24
#